data_AF-A0A6M4G1E0-F1
#
_entry.id   AF-A0A6M4G1E0-F1
#
_cell.length_a   1.000
_cell.length_b   1.000
_cell.length_c   1.000
_cell.angle_alpha   90.00
_cell.angle_beta   90.00
_cell.angle_gamma   90.00
#
_symmetry.space_group_name_H-M   'P 1'
#
loop_
_entity.id
_entity.type
_entity.pdbx_description
1 polymer ?
#
loop_
_entity_poly.entity_id
_entity_poly.type
_entity_poly.pdbx_seq_one_letter_code
_entity_poly.pdbx_strand_id
1 'polypeptide(L)'
;MPQLKETLDILKRLSREFSIPLFSAVAWVLWVTYTDPSERNITKIIESFGKALFFVFFLTGNFNRVAKQRKTENSFSLLEGKMIALTMDVESATRRLMFVATGGNSFAYFELLTVGGSAAPSFPILVIHRGEFPLANLGARMIDMNTYHTNLEAGTPFASDTNIRIGDLSPEIALAIEPMASPAVPAQDWNVQFTARNGVWMQKIRARMVGDTWLIATVVYDKDGETIRLTNVAPGFPAIGEQAFDDAPREYVVYPNNSSDGH
;
A
#
# COMPACT_ATOMS: atom_id res chain seq x y z
N MET A 1 -15.13 52.88 -0.92
CA MET A 1 -15.22 52.58 -2.38
C MET A 1 -15.50 51.11 -2.75
N PRO A 2 -14.96 50.06 -2.08
CA PRO A 2 -15.22 48.67 -2.50
C PRO A 2 -16.69 48.22 -2.37
N GLN A 3 -17.40 48.64 -1.31
CA GLN A 3 -18.83 48.33 -1.14
C GLN A 3 -19.73 48.92 -2.23
N LEU A 4 -19.36 50.09 -2.78
CA LEU A 4 -20.14 50.73 -3.84
C LEU A 4 -20.08 49.92 -5.15
N LYS A 5 -18.90 49.36 -5.47
CA LYS A 5 -18.72 48.49 -6.63
C LYS A 5 -19.55 47.21 -6.50
N GLU A 6 -19.57 46.62 -5.31
CA GLU A 6 -20.33 45.40 -5.03
C GLU A 6 -21.85 45.62 -5.18
N THR A 7 -22.37 46.74 -4.66
CA THR A 7 -23.78 47.11 -4.85
C THR A 7 -24.14 47.36 -6.32
N LEU A 8 -23.25 48.00 -7.09
CA LEU A 8 -23.45 48.25 -8.52
C LEU A 8 -23.48 46.95 -9.34
N ASP A 9 -22.62 46.00 -9.00
CA ASP A 9 -22.58 44.69 -9.66
C ASP A 9 -23.84 43.85 -9.37
N ILE A 10 -24.36 43.91 -8.14
CA ILE A 10 -25.63 43.29 -7.78
C ILE A 10 -26.77 43.90 -8.58
N LEU A 11 -26.83 45.24 -8.67
CA LEU A 11 -27.90 45.95 -9.37
C LEU A 11 -27.88 45.68 -10.88
N LYS A 12 -26.69 45.62 -11.47
CA LYS A 12 -26.48 45.25 -12.88
C LYS A 12 -26.91 43.82 -13.18
N ARG A 13 -26.62 42.88 -12.27
CA ARG A 13 -27.10 41.49 -12.39
C ARG A 13 -28.62 41.40 -12.26
N LEU A 14 -29.19 42.12 -11.29
CA LEU A 14 -30.64 42.17 -11.09
C LEU A 14 -31.34 42.69 -12.35
N SER A 15 -30.87 43.82 -12.90
CA SER A 15 -31.42 44.40 -14.14
C SER A 15 -31.32 43.44 -15.33
N ARG A 16 -30.21 42.71 -15.46
CA ARG A 16 -30.04 41.72 -16.54
C ARG A 16 -30.91 40.48 -16.37
N GLU A 17 -31.17 40.04 -15.15
CA GLU A 17 -32.05 38.88 -14.88
C GLU A 17 -33.53 39.24 -15.02
N PHE A 18 -33.90 40.51 -14.78
CA PHE A 18 -35.27 41.02 -14.91
C PHE A 18 -35.70 41.32 -16.36
N SER A 19 -34.75 41.52 -17.28
CA SER A 19 -35.08 41.87 -18.66
C SER A 19 -35.73 40.71 -19.42
N ILE A 20 -35.32 39.47 -19.17
CA ILE A 20 -35.88 38.28 -19.85
C ILE A 20 -37.38 38.11 -19.53
N PRO A 21 -37.84 38.11 -18.25
CA PRO A 21 -39.26 38.08 -17.93
C PRO A 21 -40.08 39.21 -18.55
N LEU A 22 -39.50 40.42 -18.56
CA LEU A 22 -40.12 41.60 -19.11
C LEU A 22 -40.38 41.45 -20.62
N PHE A 23 -39.36 41.02 -21.38
CA PHE A 23 -39.49 40.80 -22.83
C PHE A 23 -40.46 39.66 -23.15
N SER A 24 -40.43 38.56 -22.38
CA SER A 24 -41.37 37.45 -22.57
C SER A 24 -42.83 37.85 -22.30
N ALA A 25 -43.09 38.67 -21.26
CA ALA A 25 -44.42 39.17 -20.97
C ALA A 25 -44.94 40.12 -22.05
N VAL A 26 -44.08 41.01 -22.58
CA VAL A 26 -44.43 41.91 -23.70
C VAL A 26 -44.74 41.11 -24.96
N ALA A 27 -43.91 40.12 -25.32
CA ALA A 27 -44.13 39.27 -26.48
C ALA A 27 -45.46 38.49 -26.40
N TRP A 28 -45.80 37.98 -25.21
CA TRP A 28 -47.07 37.30 -24.97
C TRP A 28 -48.28 38.21 -25.18
N VAL A 29 -48.23 39.43 -24.63
CA VAL A 29 -49.32 40.40 -24.78
C VAL A 29 -49.50 40.84 -26.22
N LEU A 30 -48.39 41.07 -26.95
CA LEU A 30 -48.42 41.39 -28.38
C LEU A 30 -49.06 40.24 -29.18
N TRP A 31 -48.73 38.99 -28.87
CA TRP A 31 -49.32 37.81 -29.50
C TRP A 31 -50.83 37.75 -29.26
N VAL A 32 -51.28 37.81 -28.01
CA VAL A 32 -52.71 37.73 -27.65
C VAL A 32 -53.53 38.85 -28.30
N THR A 33 -53.01 40.08 -28.30
CA THR A 33 -53.67 41.25 -28.89
C THR A 33 -53.76 41.15 -30.42
N TYR A 34 -52.80 40.46 -31.05
CA TYR A 34 -52.81 40.21 -32.49
C TYR A 34 -53.83 39.12 -32.88
N THR A 35 -53.90 38.04 -32.10
CA THR A 35 -54.73 36.87 -32.42
C THR A 35 -56.22 37.06 -32.09
N ASP A 36 -56.58 37.84 -31.08
CA ASP A 36 -57.98 38.07 -30.69
C ASP A 36 -58.35 39.56 -30.73
N PRO A 37 -59.11 40.02 -31.75
CA PRO A 37 -59.53 41.41 -31.86
C PRO A 37 -60.41 41.89 -30.70
N SER A 38 -61.09 40.98 -29.99
CA SER A 38 -61.97 41.29 -28.85
C SER A 38 -61.21 41.64 -27.56
N GLU A 39 -59.88 41.46 -27.56
CA GLU A 39 -58.97 41.73 -26.44
C GLU A 39 -58.31 43.12 -26.51
N ARG A 40 -58.56 43.93 -27.55
CA ARG A 40 -57.89 45.24 -27.78
C ARG A 40 -58.28 46.37 -26.80
N ASN A 41 -59.04 46.06 -25.75
CA ASN A 41 -59.34 47.04 -24.70
C ASN A 41 -58.12 47.23 -23.78
N ILE A 42 -57.76 48.48 -23.50
CA ILE A 42 -56.61 48.84 -22.65
C ILE A 42 -56.67 48.10 -21.29
N THR A 43 -57.87 47.97 -20.70
CA THR A 43 -58.04 47.25 -19.43
C THR A 43 -57.68 45.77 -19.54
N LYS A 44 -58.07 45.10 -20.62
CA LYS A 44 -57.73 43.69 -20.88
C LYS A 44 -56.23 43.50 -21.17
N ILE A 45 -55.62 44.43 -21.91
CA ILE A 45 -54.17 44.43 -22.19
C ILE A 45 -53.37 44.51 -20.88
N ILE A 46 -53.75 45.42 -19.97
CA ILE A 46 -53.09 45.57 -18.66
C ILE A 46 -53.28 44.31 -17.81
N GLU A 47 -54.48 43.74 -17.78
CA GLU A 47 -54.78 42.52 -17.02
C GLU A 47 -53.99 41.31 -17.55
N SER A 48 -53.95 41.13 -18.87
CA SER A 48 -53.18 40.06 -19.53
C SER A 48 -51.67 40.23 -19.30
N PHE A 49 -51.17 41.47 -19.37
CA PHE A 49 -49.78 41.78 -19.06
C PHE A 49 -49.43 41.46 -17.61
N GLY A 50 -50.25 41.88 -16.64
CA GLY A 50 -50.01 41.61 -15.22
C GLY A 50 -49.92 40.10 -14.93
N LYS A 51 -50.84 39.31 -15.49
CA LYS A 51 -50.85 37.84 -15.35
C LYS A 51 -49.61 37.19 -15.98
N ALA A 52 -49.25 37.58 -17.21
CA ALA A 52 -48.08 37.05 -17.90
C ALA A 52 -46.77 37.42 -17.19
N LEU A 53 -46.64 38.68 -16.77
CA LEU A 53 -45.48 39.20 -16.05
C LEU A 53 -45.29 38.44 -14.73
N PHE A 54 -46.36 38.33 -13.93
CA PHE A 54 -46.33 37.58 -12.67
C PHE A 54 -45.91 36.12 -12.88
N PHE A 55 -46.50 35.45 -13.87
CA PHE A 55 -46.20 34.05 -14.16
C PHE A 55 -44.73 33.84 -14.56
N VAL A 56 -44.19 34.68 -15.46
CA VAL A 56 -42.79 34.54 -15.88
C VAL A 56 -41.83 34.87 -14.74
N PHE A 57 -42.10 35.91 -13.93
CA PHE A 57 -41.30 36.18 -12.74
C PHE A 57 -41.31 35.05 -11.73
N PHE A 58 -42.48 34.44 -11.50
CA PHE A 58 -42.62 33.29 -10.62
C PHE A 58 -41.80 32.10 -11.14
N LEU A 59 -41.89 31.79 -12.44
CA LEU A 59 -41.11 30.71 -13.04
C LEU A 59 -39.60 30.98 -12.97
N THR A 60 -39.15 32.18 -13.33
CA THR A 60 -37.74 32.56 -13.27
C THR A 60 -37.20 32.53 -11.84
N GLY A 61 -37.99 33.01 -10.86
CA GLY A 61 -37.63 32.95 -9.45
C GLY A 61 -37.45 31.51 -8.95
N ASN A 62 -38.39 30.62 -9.28
CA ASN A 62 -38.29 29.21 -8.94
C ASN A 62 -37.13 28.52 -9.66
N PHE A 63 -36.91 28.81 -10.94
CA PHE A 63 -35.80 28.27 -11.71
C PHE A 63 -34.45 28.67 -11.10
N ASN A 64 -34.26 29.95 -10.80
CA ASN A 64 -33.04 30.44 -10.17
C ASN A 64 -32.83 29.83 -8.78
N ARG A 65 -33.91 29.56 -8.03
CA ARG A 65 -33.83 28.87 -6.74
C ARG A 65 -33.35 27.42 -6.91
N VAL A 66 -33.93 26.68 -7.85
CA VAL A 66 -33.52 25.29 -8.15
C VAL A 66 -32.09 25.25 -8.70
N ALA A 67 -31.72 26.18 -9.58
CA ALA A 67 -30.37 26.28 -10.11
C ALA A 67 -29.34 26.54 -9.01
N LYS A 68 -29.65 27.41 -8.04
CA LYS A 68 -28.81 27.63 -6.85
C LYS A 68 -28.71 26.38 -5.98
N GLN A 69 -29.84 25.69 -5.73
CA GLN A 69 -29.84 24.43 -4.97
C GLN A 69 -28.94 23.38 -5.63
N ARG A 70 -29.09 23.15 -6.94
CA ARG A 70 -28.22 22.23 -7.70
C ARG A 70 -26.75 22.61 -7.62
N LYS A 71 -26.42 23.90 -7.70
CA LYS A 71 -25.03 24.36 -7.57
C LYS A 71 -24.45 24.04 -6.19
N THR A 72 -25.23 24.24 -5.14
CA THR A 72 -24.85 23.93 -3.77
C THR A 72 -24.70 22.42 -3.57
N GLU A 73 -25.65 21.62 -4.06
CA GLU A 73 -25.59 20.14 -4.05
C GLU A 73 -24.35 19.61 -4.77
N ASN A 74 -24.05 20.11 -5.98
CA ASN A 74 -22.85 19.74 -6.71
C ASN A 74 -21.56 20.09 -5.96
N SER A 75 -21.55 21.25 -5.27
CA SER A 75 -20.41 21.67 -4.46
C SER A 75 -20.23 20.78 -3.23
N PHE A 76 -21.34 20.36 -2.61
CA PHE A 76 -21.32 19.41 -1.49
C PHE A 76 -20.84 18.02 -1.92
N SER A 77 -21.33 17.50 -3.05
CA SER A 77 -20.87 16.21 -3.58
C SER A 77 -19.37 16.21 -3.90
N LEU A 78 -18.85 17.31 -4.46
CA LEU A 78 -17.42 17.47 -4.67
C LEU A 78 -16.64 17.50 -3.35
N LEU A 79 -17.19 18.17 -2.33
CA LEU A 79 -16.55 18.29 -1.02
C LEU A 79 -16.54 16.96 -0.26
N GLU A 80 -17.63 16.20 -0.34
CA GLU A 80 -17.73 14.84 0.18
C GLU A 80 -16.68 13.93 -0.46
N GLY A 81 -16.57 13.96 -1.80
CA GLY A 81 -15.55 13.19 -2.52
C GLY A 81 -14.13 13.55 -2.08
N LYS A 82 -13.83 14.84 -1.87
CA LYS A 82 -12.54 15.29 -1.35
C LYS A 82 -12.28 14.84 0.09
N MET A 83 -13.30 14.88 0.96
CA MET A 83 -13.16 14.40 2.34
C MET A 83 -12.87 12.90 2.40
N ILE A 84 -13.55 12.11 1.56
CA ILE A 84 -13.31 10.66 1.46
C ILE A 84 -11.88 10.40 0.99
N ALA A 85 -11.44 11.06 -0.08
CA ALA A 85 -10.07 10.92 -0.60
C ALA A 85 -9.02 11.30 0.44
N LEU A 86 -9.20 12.43 1.14
CA LEU A 86 -8.27 12.88 2.18
C LEU A 86 -8.22 11.90 3.36
N THR A 87 -9.35 11.31 3.73
CA THR A 87 -9.41 10.31 4.81
C THR A 87 -8.63 9.06 4.40
N MET A 88 -8.81 8.59 3.17
CA MET A 88 -8.05 7.46 2.62
C MET A 88 -6.54 7.74 2.57
N ASP A 89 -6.15 8.95 2.16
CA ASP A 89 -4.74 9.37 2.11
C ASP A 89 -4.12 9.39 3.51
N VAL A 90 -4.83 9.93 4.50
CA VAL A 90 -4.38 9.97 5.90
C VAL A 90 -4.28 8.56 6.50
N GLU A 91 -5.26 7.69 6.26
CA GLU A 91 -5.22 6.30 6.71
C GLU A 91 -4.04 5.55 6.09
N SER A 92 -3.80 5.73 4.79
CA SER A 92 -2.68 5.15 4.05
C SER A 92 -1.33 5.63 4.60
N ALA A 93 -1.16 6.93 4.78
CA ALA A 93 0.05 7.52 5.35
C ALA A 93 0.31 7.03 6.77
N THR A 94 -0.75 6.94 7.60
CA THR A 94 -0.65 6.44 8.97
C THR A 94 -0.24 4.97 8.99
N ARG A 95 -0.83 4.13 8.14
CA ARG A 95 -0.45 2.72 8.00
C ARG A 95 1.01 2.57 7.57
N ARG A 96 1.46 3.38 6.62
CA ARG A 96 2.86 3.37 6.16
C ARG A 96 3.81 3.76 7.29
N LEU A 97 3.50 4.80 8.06
CA LEU A 97 4.31 5.20 9.22
C LEU A 97 4.37 4.10 10.28
N MET A 98 3.25 3.43 10.56
CA MET A 98 3.24 2.27 11.46
C MET A 98 4.16 1.16 10.93
N PHE A 99 4.11 0.85 9.64
CA PHE A 99 4.98 -0.18 9.05
C PHE A 99 6.44 0.22 9.02
N VAL A 100 6.79 1.48 8.75
CA VAL A 100 8.18 1.97 8.87
C VAL A 100 8.66 1.85 10.32
N ALA A 101 7.81 2.15 11.29
CA ALA A 101 8.17 2.12 12.70
C ALA A 101 8.31 0.71 13.28
N THR A 102 7.50 -0.25 12.80
CA THR A 102 7.51 -1.64 13.28
C THR A 102 8.37 -2.57 12.43
N GLY A 103 8.59 -2.24 11.16
CA GLY A 103 9.16 -3.12 10.14
C GLY A 103 8.11 -3.84 9.28
N GLY A 104 6.81 -3.58 9.51
CA GLY A 104 5.72 -4.06 8.66
C GLY A 104 5.80 -5.56 8.38
N ASN A 105 5.68 -5.92 7.10
CA ASN A 105 5.74 -7.31 6.64
C ASN A 105 7.16 -7.76 6.22
N SER A 106 8.19 -6.94 6.46
CA SER A 106 9.56 -7.32 6.13
C SER A 106 10.06 -8.47 6.99
N PHE A 107 11.02 -9.22 6.49
CA PHE A 107 11.72 -10.26 7.23
C PHE A 107 13.17 -10.32 6.78
N ALA A 108 13.98 -11.08 7.53
CA ALA A 108 15.36 -11.36 7.14
C ALA A 108 15.59 -12.86 7.15
N TYR A 109 16.59 -13.30 6.41
CA TYR A 109 17.02 -14.70 6.43
C TYR A 109 18.54 -14.77 6.32
N PHE A 110 19.09 -15.89 6.76
CA PHE A 110 20.49 -16.21 6.60
C PHE A 110 20.72 -16.89 5.25
N GLU A 111 21.67 -16.38 4.48
CA GLU A 111 22.23 -17.05 3.33
C GLU A 111 23.64 -17.51 3.69
N LEU A 112 23.85 -18.83 3.57
CA LEU A 112 25.16 -19.42 3.81
C LEU A 112 25.97 -19.36 2.53
N LEU A 113 27.10 -18.67 2.59
CA LEU A 113 28.08 -18.72 1.53
C LEU A 113 29.04 -19.87 1.79
N THR A 114 29.51 -20.53 0.74
CA THR A 114 30.53 -21.57 0.85
C THR A 114 31.88 -20.96 0.48
N VAL A 115 32.75 -20.78 1.47
CA VAL A 115 34.09 -20.22 1.25
C VAL A 115 35.14 -21.21 1.76
N GLY A 116 36.12 -21.51 0.91
CA GLY A 116 37.14 -22.54 1.17
C GLY A 116 36.93 -23.81 0.34
N GLY A 117 37.97 -24.63 0.23
CA GLY A 117 37.91 -25.94 -0.44
C GLY A 117 37.24 -27.01 0.41
N SER A 118 37.05 -28.21 -0.16
CA SER A 118 36.37 -29.34 0.49
C SER A 118 36.96 -29.77 1.83
N ALA A 119 38.25 -29.48 2.09
CA ALA A 119 38.96 -29.92 3.30
C ALA A 119 38.69 -29.06 4.55
N ALA A 120 38.25 -27.80 4.40
CA ALA A 120 37.97 -26.89 5.52
C ALA A 120 36.96 -25.82 5.11
N PRO A 121 35.70 -26.20 4.81
CA PRO A 121 34.68 -25.23 4.46
C PRO A 121 34.40 -24.31 5.64
N SER A 122 34.37 -23.01 5.35
CA SER A 122 33.80 -21.99 6.22
C SER A 122 32.47 -21.55 5.65
N PHE A 123 31.47 -21.36 6.51
CA PHE A 123 30.17 -20.81 6.14
C PHE A 123 30.02 -19.40 6.71
N PRO A 124 30.56 -18.37 6.04
CA PRO A 124 30.16 -17.01 6.35
C PRO A 124 28.65 -16.88 6.13
N ILE A 125 28.00 -16.24 7.09
CA ILE A 125 26.56 -16.01 7.05
C ILE A 125 26.34 -14.59 6.54
N LEU A 126 25.53 -14.47 5.50
CA LEU A 126 24.93 -13.20 5.10
C LEU A 126 23.53 -13.11 5.68
N VAL A 127 23.23 -12.02 6.37
CA VAL A 127 21.86 -11.67 6.76
C VAL A 127 21.27 -10.81 5.66
N ILE A 128 20.24 -11.32 4.99
CA ILE A 128 19.62 -10.64 3.86
C ILE A 128 18.24 -10.13 4.27
N HIS A 129 18.01 -8.84 4.07
CA HIS A 129 16.69 -8.22 4.23
C HIS A 129 15.77 -8.55 3.05
N ARG A 130 14.49 -8.80 3.34
CA ARG A 130 13.43 -8.91 2.34
C ARG A 130 12.18 -8.14 2.77
N GLY A 131 11.78 -7.15 1.98
CA GLY A 131 10.55 -6.36 2.17
C GLY A 131 10.76 -4.87 1.92
N GLU A 132 9.72 -4.05 2.11
CA GLU A 132 9.79 -2.59 1.89
C GLU A 132 10.28 -1.82 3.13
N PHE A 133 10.04 -2.34 4.33
CA PHE A 133 10.24 -1.60 5.58
C PHE A 133 11.50 -2.06 6.32
N PRO A 134 12.23 -1.17 7.02
CA PRO A 134 13.43 -1.53 7.79
C PRO A 134 13.08 -2.46 8.95
N LEU A 135 14.00 -3.35 9.32
CA LEU A 135 13.87 -4.19 10.52
C LEU A 135 14.66 -3.56 11.66
N ALA A 136 13.99 -3.28 12.77
CA ALA A 136 14.60 -2.70 13.97
C ALA A 136 14.79 -3.76 15.06
N ASN A 137 15.91 -3.69 15.79
CA ASN A 137 16.29 -4.61 16.85
C ASN A 137 16.25 -6.08 16.42
N LEU A 138 16.75 -6.37 15.22
CA LEU A 138 16.85 -7.72 14.67
C LEU A 138 17.88 -8.53 15.48
N GLY A 139 17.43 -9.68 15.95
CA GLY A 139 18.25 -10.71 16.57
C GLY A 139 17.89 -12.08 15.99
N ALA A 140 18.81 -13.02 16.10
CA ALA A 140 18.60 -14.38 15.67
C ALA A 140 19.13 -15.36 16.72
N ARG A 141 18.38 -16.42 16.98
CA ARG A 141 18.80 -17.58 17.76
C ARG A 141 18.90 -18.76 16.82
N MET A 142 20.11 -19.22 16.58
CA MET A 142 20.40 -20.34 15.69
C MET A 142 20.69 -21.58 16.52
N ILE A 143 20.03 -22.69 16.19
CA ILE A 143 20.13 -23.96 16.90
C ILE A 143 20.77 -24.97 15.95
N ASP A 144 21.89 -25.55 16.37
CA ASP A 144 22.52 -26.66 15.68
C ASP A 144 21.77 -27.97 15.99
N MET A 145 21.10 -28.52 14.98
CA MET A 145 20.27 -29.71 15.13
C MET A 145 21.08 -30.99 15.33
N ASN A 146 22.35 -31.01 14.92
CA ASN A 146 23.22 -32.18 15.08
C ASN A 146 23.59 -32.41 16.55
N THR A 147 23.80 -31.32 17.30
CA THR A 147 24.14 -31.39 18.73
C THR A 147 22.91 -31.27 19.63
N TYR A 148 21.80 -30.72 19.13
CA TYR A 148 20.61 -30.43 19.92
C TYR A 148 20.03 -31.65 20.63
N HIS A 149 19.87 -32.77 19.94
CA HIS A 149 19.29 -33.99 20.53
C HIS A 149 20.15 -34.54 21.67
N THR A 150 21.46 -34.62 21.48
CA THR A 150 22.40 -35.06 22.52
C THR A 150 22.40 -34.11 23.72
N ASN A 151 22.40 -32.80 23.46
CA ASN A 151 22.35 -31.78 24.51
C ASN A 151 21.01 -31.76 25.25
N LEU A 152 19.91 -32.09 24.57
CA LEU A 152 18.59 -32.23 25.18
C LEU A 152 18.55 -33.43 26.13
N GLU A 153 19.08 -34.59 25.72
CA GLU A 153 19.19 -35.79 26.57
C GLU A 153 20.11 -35.57 27.77
N ALA A 154 21.17 -34.78 27.60
CA ALA A 154 22.08 -34.37 28.66
C ALA A 154 21.51 -33.31 29.62
N GLY A 155 20.29 -32.80 29.38
CA GLY A 155 19.65 -31.76 30.20
C GLY A 155 20.17 -30.34 29.98
N THR A 156 20.90 -30.10 28.88
CA THR A 156 21.50 -28.81 28.52
C THR A 156 21.04 -28.34 27.12
N PRO A 157 19.73 -28.22 26.83
CA PRO A 157 19.22 -27.99 25.48
C PRO A 157 19.72 -26.69 24.83
N PHE A 158 20.04 -25.66 25.62
CA PHE A 158 20.53 -24.37 25.14
C PHE A 158 22.02 -24.37 24.77
N ALA A 159 22.75 -25.45 25.00
CA ALA A 159 24.17 -25.55 24.64
C ALA A 159 24.41 -25.61 23.12
N SER A 160 23.38 -25.96 22.34
CA SER A 160 23.39 -25.92 20.87
C SER A 160 23.01 -24.56 20.29
N ASP A 161 22.72 -23.58 21.14
CA ASP A 161 22.25 -22.28 20.70
C ASP A 161 23.39 -21.30 20.44
N THR A 162 23.31 -20.61 19.33
CA THR A 162 24.12 -19.43 19.02
C THR A 162 23.20 -18.22 18.93
N ASN A 163 23.37 -17.26 19.84
CA ASN A 163 22.63 -16.00 19.83
C ASN A 163 23.41 -14.94 19.05
N ILE A 164 22.81 -14.42 17.99
CA ILE A 164 23.41 -13.47 17.07
C ILE A 164 22.65 -12.15 17.19
N ARG A 165 23.38 -11.09 17.56
CA ARG A 165 22.85 -9.71 17.57
C ARG A 165 23.15 -9.05 16.25
N ILE A 166 22.11 -8.77 15.47
CA ILE A 166 22.23 -8.20 14.12
C ILE A 166 22.05 -6.66 14.18
N GLY A 167 21.09 -6.19 14.98
CA GLY A 167 20.80 -4.76 15.13
C GLY A 167 19.74 -4.29 14.13
N ASP A 168 19.93 -3.12 13.54
CA ASP A 168 18.97 -2.57 12.58
C ASP A 168 19.40 -2.90 11.16
N LEU A 169 18.45 -3.32 10.32
CA LEU A 169 18.69 -3.71 8.93
C LEU A 169 17.76 -2.92 8.01
N SER A 170 18.33 -2.02 7.20
CA SER A 170 17.56 -1.26 6.21
C SER A 170 17.16 -2.13 5.02
N PRO A 171 16.14 -1.72 4.25
CA PRO A 171 15.71 -2.44 3.06
C PRO A 171 16.85 -2.69 2.08
N GLU A 172 16.85 -3.88 1.48
CA GLU A 172 17.79 -4.29 0.42
C GLU A 172 19.27 -4.36 0.83
N ILE A 173 19.59 -4.20 2.12
CA ILE A 173 20.94 -4.37 2.63
C ILE A 173 21.16 -5.84 3.03
N ALA A 174 22.35 -6.34 2.71
CA ALA A 174 22.88 -7.57 3.27
C ALA A 174 24.01 -7.25 4.25
N LEU A 175 24.05 -7.94 5.39
CA LEU A 175 25.11 -7.81 6.39
C LEU A 175 25.84 -9.14 6.53
N ALA A 176 27.16 -9.14 6.31
CA ALA A 176 27.99 -10.28 6.65
C ALA A 176 28.24 -10.32 8.17
N ILE A 177 27.97 -11.47 8.78
CA ILE A 177 28.32 -11.74 10.17
C ILE A 177 29.42 -12.81 10.21
N GLU A 178 30.13 -12.88 11.34
CA GLU A 178 31.27 -13.78 11.50
C GLU A 178 30.95 -15.23 11.11
N PRO A 179 31.91 -15.94 10.50
CA PRO A 179 31.69 -17.30 10.03
C PRO A 179 31.35 -18.23 11.19
N MET A 180 30.43 -19.17 10.93
CA MET A 180 30.17 -20.26 11.86
C MET A 180 31.40 -21.17 11.98
N ALA A 181 31.44 -21.94 13.06
CA ALA A 181 32.28 -23.13 13.14
C ALA A 181 32.05 -24.02 11.90
N SER A 182 33.10 -24.69 11.46
CA SER A 182 33.04 -25.57 10.29
C SER A 182 31.91 -26.60 10.42
N PRO A 183 31.13 -26.82 9.36
CA PRO A 183 29.99 -27.73 9.40
C PRO A 183 30.42 -29.16 9.69
N ALA A 184 29.56 -29.93 10.37
CA ALA A 184 29.74 -31.37 10.45
C ALA A 184 29.59 -32.00 9.05
N VAL A 185 30.42 -33.00 8.75
CA VAL A 185 30.39 -33.75 7.49
C VAL A 185 29.66 -35.08 7.72
N PRO A 186 28.77 -35.55 6.81
CA PRO A 186 28.44 -34.99 5.50
C PRO A 186 27.21 -34.05 5.47
N ALA A 187 26.62 -33.78 6.63
CA ALA A 187 25.36 -33.05 6.72
C ALA A 187 25.33 -32.14 7.95
N GLN A 188 24.73 -30.97 7.78
CA GLN A 188 24.58 -29.99 8.86
C GLN A 188 23.24 -29.27 8.74
N ASP A 189 22.49 -29.26 9.84
CA ASP A 189 21.13 -28.74 9.89
C ASP A 189 21.02 -27.67 10.98
N TRP A 190 20.37 -26.56 10.63
CA TRP A 190 20.10 -25.47 11.57
C TRP A 190 18.64 -25.05 11.52
N ASN A 191 18.13 -24.69 12.70
CA ASN A 191 16.89 -23.96 12.83
C ASN A 191 17.21 -22.59 13.42
N VAL A 192 16.79 -21.53 12.74
CA VAL A 192 17.03 -20.14 13.14
C VAL A 192 15.69 -19.51 13.49
N GLN A 193 15.60 -18.94 14.69
CA GLN A 193 14.48 -18.10 15.11
C GLN A 193 14.91 -16.65 15.07
N PHE A 194 14.24 -15.84 14.25
CA PHE A 194 14.45 -14.40 14.20
C PHE A 194 13.48 -13.69 15.13
N THR A 195 13.95 -12.60 15.72
CA THR A 195 13.14 -11.68 16.52
C THR A 195 13.45 -10.26 16.08
N ALA A 196 12.42 -9.49 15.75
CA ALA A 196 12.52 -8.06 15.48
C ALA A 196 11.27 -7.35 16.01
N ARG A 197 11.20 -6.03 15.85
CA ARG A 197 10.06 -5.25 16.33
C ARG A 197 8.72 -5.63 15.69
N ASN A 198 8.71 -6.13 14.45
CA ASN A 198 7.50 -6.58 13.76
C ASN A 198 7.10 -8.02 14.09
N GLY A 199 7.88 -8.73 14.91
CA GLY A 199 7.50 -10.05 15.42
C GLY A 199 8.63 -11.08 15.32
N VAL A 200 8.21 -12.34 15.18
CA VAL A 200 9.09 -13.50 15.14
C VAL A 200 8.80 -14.32 13.89
N TRP A 201 9.82 -14.94 13.33
CA TRP A 201 9.69 -15.88 12.22
C TRP A 201 10.82 -16.90 12.31
N MET A 202 10.70 -18.00 11.56
CA MET A 202 11.66 -19.10 11.63
C MET A 202 12.25 -19.37 10.27
N GLN A 203 13.50 -19.81 10.25
CA GLN A 203 14.17 -20.31 9.07
C GLN A 203 14.72 -21.69 9.37
N LYS A 204 14.52 -22.63 8.46
CA LYS A 204 15.19 -23.92 8.45
C LYS A 204 16.27 -23.88 7.38
N ILE A 205 17.49 -24.28 7.74
CA ILE A 205 18.63 -24.39 6.83
C ILE A 205 19.12 -25.83 6.87
N ARG A 206 19.34 -26.41 5.69
CA ARG A 206 19.82 -27.78 5.51
C ARG A 206 21.00 -27.75 4.56
N ALA A 207 22.14 -28.25 5.00
CA ALA A 207 23.35 -28.35 4.18
C ALA A 207 23.72 -29.82 3.99
N ARG A 208 23.99 -30.22 2.75
CA ARG A 208 24.36 -31.58 2.37
C ARG A 208 25.57 -31.54 1.47
N MET A 209 26.56 -32.37 1.76
CA MET A 209 27.69 -32.61 0.87
C MET A 209 27.28 -33.60 -0.22
N VAL A 210 27.32 -33.19 -1.49
CA VAL A 210 27.02 -34.04 -2.66
C VAL A 210 28.23 -34.03 -3.58
N GLY A 211 28.98 -35.13 -3.59
CA GLY A 211 30.32 -35.15 -4.17
C GLY A 211 31.26 -34.26 -3.33
N ASP A 212 31.91 -33.30 -3.98
CA ASP A 212 32.81 -32.32 -3.34
C ASP A 212 32.17 -30.94 -3.11
N THR A 213 30.85 -30.83 -3.31
CA THR A 213 30.12 -29.57 -3.25
C THR A 213 29.07 -29.59 -2.14
N TRP A 214 29.04 -28.51 -1.36
CA TRP A 214 27.96 -28.25 -0.42
C TRP A 214 26.75 -27.68 -1.14
N LEU A 215 25.62 -28.38 -1.04
CA LEU A 215 24.32 -27.88 -1.46
C LEU A 215 23.55 -27.43 -0.22
N ILE A 216 22.93 -26.26 -0.31
CA ILE A 216 22.20 -25.63 0.79
C ILE A 216 20.75 -25.46 0.37
N ALA A 217 19.85 -25.74 1.30
CA ALA A 217 18.42 -25.50 1.17
C ALA A 217 17.93 -24.69 2.37
N THR A 218 17.11 -23.69 2.10
CA THR A 218 16.55 -22.75 3.07
C THR A 218 15.06 -22.60 2.87
N VAL A 219 14.30 -22.65 3.96
CA VAL A 219 12.88 -22.31 3.98
C VAL A 219 12.61 -21.37 5.15
N VAL A 220 11.90 -20.28 4.91
CA VAL A 220 11.49 -19.29 5.91
C VAL A 220 9.99 -19.39 6.13
N TYR A 221 9.59 -19.56 7.38
CA TYR A 221 8.20 -19.62 7.85
C TYR A 221 7.84 -18.38 8.63
N ASP A 222 6.59 -17.96 8.56
CA ASP A 222 6.02 -16.95 9.44
C ASP A 222 5.91 -17.46 10.89
N LYS A 223 5.43 -16.59 11.79
CA LYS A 223 5.21 -16.88 13.21
C LYS A 223 4.27 -18.08 13.48
N ASP A 224 3.43 -18.42 12.51
CA ASP A 224 2.50 -19.55 12.61
C ASP A 224 3.19 -20.90 12.38
N GLY A 225 4.40 -20.90 11.79
CA GLY A 225 5.13 -22.11 11.44
C GLY A 225 4.58 -22.85 10.22
N GLU A 226 3.55 -22.31 9.56
CA GLU A 226 2.84 -22.95 8.44
C GLU A 226 2.99 -22.11 7.16
N THR A 227 2.90 -20.78 7.27
CA THR A 227 2.99 -19.89 6.11
C THR A 227 4.43 -19.74 5.66
N ILE A 228 4.74 -20.22 4.46
CA ILE A 228 6.07 -20.09 3.85
C ILE A 228 6.22 -18.68 3.26
N ARG A 229 7.27 -17.96 3.67
CA ARG A 229 7.63 -16.63 3.16
C ARG A 229 8.70 -16.68 2.07
N LEU A 230 9.60 -17.66 2.13
CA LEU A 230 10.68 -17.84 1.17
C LEU A 230 11.12 -19.30 1.15
N THR A 231 11.41 -19.80 -0.05
CA THR A 231 12.05 -21.09 -0.25
C THR A 231 13.17 -20.94 -1.26
N ASN A 232 14.37 -21.35 -0.89
CA ASN A 232 15.54 -21.38 -1.76
C ASN A 232 16.23 -22.73 -1.59
N VAL A 233 16.11 -23.59 -2.59
CA VAL A 233 16.68 -24.94 -2.58
C VAL A 233 17.67 -25.06 -3.72
N ALA A 234 18.95 -25.28 -3.40
CA ALA A 234 19.99 -25.44 -4.40
C ALA A 234 19.63 -26.55 -5.41
N PRO A 235 19.84 -26.34 -6.73
CA PRO A 235 19.63 -27.39 -7.71
C PRO A 235 20.44 -28.65 -7.39
N GLY A 236 19.77 -29.80 -7.37
CA GLY A 236 20.40 -31.08 -7.04
C GLY A 236 20.46 -31.41 -5.54
N PHE A 237 19.89 -30.57 -4.67
CA PHE A 237 19.74 -30.89 -3.26
C PHE A 237 18.96 -32.21 -3.08
N PRO A 238 19.46 -33.16 -2.27
CA PRO A 238 18.83 -34.48 -2.11
C PRO A 238 17.53 -34.38 -1.32
N ALA A 239 16.60 -35.30 -1.57
CA ALA A 239 15.40 -35.40 -0.76
C ALA A 239 15.75 -35.85 0.67
N ILE A 240 15.19 -35.18 1.67
CA ILE A 240 15.50 -35.42 3.09
C ILE A 240 14.28 -35.86 3.91
N GLY A 241 13.12 -36.04 3.26
CA GLY A 241 11.87 -36.42 3.93
C GLY A 241 11.16 -35.24 4.61
N GLU A 242 11.59 -34.01 4.35
CA GLU A 242 10.90 -32.80 4.78
C GLU A 242 10.20 -32.17 3.56
N GLN A 243 8.87 -32.24 3.53
CA GLN A 243 8.05 -31.83 2.39
C GLN A 243 8.39 -30.41 1.87
N ALA A 244 8.66 -29.49 2.78
CA ALA A 244 8.98 -28.09 2.44
C ALA A 244 10.27 -27.93 1.63
N PHE A 245 11.18 -28.92 1.64
CA PHE A 245 12.40 -28.94 0.84
C PHE A 245 12.26 -29.85 -0.38
N ASP A 246 11.57 -30.98 -0.22
CA ASP A 246 11.49 -32.02 -1.26
C ASP A 246 10.56 -31.61 -2.43
N ASP A 247 9.45 -30.93 -2.13
CA ASP A 247 8.45 -30.48 -3.11
C ASP A 247 8.64 -29.00 -3.53
N ALA A 248 9.69 -28.35 -3.00
CA ALA A 248 9.95 -26.94 -3.25
C ALA A 248 10.19 -26.65 -4.74
N PRO A 249 9.61 -25.57 -5.30
CA PRO A 249 10.04 -25.08 -6.59
C PRO A 249 11.52 -24.72 -6.50
N ARG A 250 12.34 -25.36 -7.32
CA ARG A 250 13.77 -25.11 -7.40
C ARG A 250 13.96 -23.79 -8.13
N GLU A 251 14.02 -22.69 -7.39
CA GLU A 251 14.34 -21.39 -7.98
C GLU A 251 15.77 -21.44 -8.53
N TYR A 252 15.90 -21.26 -9.85
CA TYR A 252 17.17 -20.86 -10.44
C TYR A 252 17.37 -19.38 -10.12
N VAL A 253 18.35 -19.07 -9.28
CA VAL A 253 18.73 -17.68 -9.02
C VAL A 253 19.29 -17.08 -10.31
N VAL A 254 18.42 -16.46 -11.11
CA VAL A 254 18.84 -15.50 -12.14
C VAL A 254 18.93 -14.16 -11.43
N TYR A 255 20.15 -13.73 -11.11
CA TYR A 255 20.38 -12.38 -10.60
C TYR A 255 19.93 -11.37 -11.67
N PRO A 256 18.89 -10.55 -11.43
CA PRO A 256 18.61 -9.44 -12.32
C PRO A 256 19.80 -8.49 -12.27
N ASN A 257 20.46 -8.31 -13.42
CA ASN A 257 21.51 -7.33 -13.59
C ASN A 257 20.84 -5.95 -13.56
N ASN A 258 20.72 -5.34 -12.37
CA ASN A 258 20.21 -3.97 -12.20
C ASN A 258 21.26 -2.93 -12.62
N SER A 259 21.85 -3.08 -13.82
CA SER A 259 22.51 -1.98 -14.51
C SER A 259 21.52 -1.33 -15.47
N SER A 260 20.49 -0.70 -14.92
CA SER A 260 19.74 0.34 -15.63
C SER A 260 20.35 1.70 -15.31
N ASP A 261 21.63 1.88 -15.65
CA ASP A 261 22.21 3.21 -15.86
C ASP A 261 21.95 3.58 -17.32
N GLY A 262 20.76 4.15 -17.53
CA GLY A 262 20.36 4.85 -18.74
C GLY A 262 19.82 6.22 -18.37
N HIS A 263 20.65 7.03 -17.71
CA HIS A 263 20.49 8.48 -17.56
C HIS A 263 21.82 9.17 -17.78
#